data_AF-X0T5Y5-F1
#
_entry.id   AF-X0T5Y5-F1
#
_cell.length_a   1.000
_cell.length_b   1.000
_cell.length_c   1.000
_cell.angle_alpha   90.00
_cell.angle_beta   90.00
_cell.angle_gamma   90.00
#
_symmetry.space_group_name_H-M   'P 1'
#
loop_
_entity.id
_entity.type
_entity.pdbx_description
1 polymer ?
#
loop_
_entity_poly.entity_id
_entity_poly.type
_entity_poly.pdbx_seq_one_letter_code
_entity_poly.pdbx_strand_id
1 'polypeptide(L)'
;DGVPPERAHPRSDEPKPAVRPPALRRPAPAQRQPSVSIEPYASAGEFVQIVQVSRKDKRLSKMAALQDGLAVKVKDTDPDPLDADIEVYRGNRRIGKFKDLPVDSVLAVAGRSGKRYEIVLMRIYDDSETIVVGLRPGRTLTLPEQLLKVVKISCGDRRLPKRALLLDDLLVKINDTDRRPDDADLEVYLGTRRIGKFYDVPVGRPIIVMGRSNQLYEIVLTKIDDSTETVRVGLRRRILASTR
;
A
#
# COMPACT_ATOMS: atom_id res chain seq x y z
N ASP A 1 43.13 -30.41 -72.00
CA ASP A 1 42.34 -29.40 -72.72
C ASP A 1 40.92 -29.35 -72.16
N GLY A 2 40.70 -28.46 -71.19
CA GLY A 2 39.41 -28.31 -70.51
C GLY A 2 38.95 -26.86 -70.61
N VAL A 3 37.94 -26.62 -71.45
CA VAL A 3 37.28 -25.31 -71.57
C VAL A 3 36.38 -25.13 -70.33
N PRO A 4 36.54 -24.06 -69.54
CA PRO A 4 35.63 -23.80 -68.43
C PRO A 4 34.29 -23.22 -68.94
N PRO A 5 33.15 -23.55 -68.30
CA PRO A 5 31.86 -23.10 -68.76
C PRO A 5 31.58 -21.63 -68.42
N GLU A 6 30.96 -20.98 -69.38
CA GLU A 6 30.48 -19.60 -69.44
C GLU A 6 29.44 -19.33 -68.33
N ARG A 7 29.69 -18.31 -67.49
CA ARG A 7 28.77 -17.89 -66.44
C ARG A 7 27.70 -16.96 -67.03
N ALA A 8 26.46 -17.43 -67.07
CA ALA A 8 25.29 -16.62 -67.38
C ALA A 8 25.06 -15.54 -66.30
N HIS A 9 24.95 -14.29 -66.73
CA HIS A 9 24.53 -13.17 -65.89
C HIS A 9 23.00 -13.15 -65.71
N PRO A 10 22.47 -13.02 -64.48
CA PRO A 10 21.05 -12.74 -64.29
C PRO A 10 20.76 -11.26 -64.58
N ARG A 11 19.87 -11.00 -65.55
CA ARG A 11 19.21 -9.70 -65.73
C ARG A 11 18.22 -9.50 -64.58
N SER A 12 18.48 -8.51 -63.73
CA SER A 12 17.51 -8.05 -62.73
C SER A 12 16.86 -6.77 -63.24
N ASP A 13 15.72 -6.91 -63.91
CA ASP A 13 14.77 -5.82 -64.14
C ASP A 13 13.91 -5.68 -62.88
N GLU A 14 14.44 -4.98 -61.87
CA GLU A 14 13.69 -4.67 -60.64
C GLU A 14 12.99 -3.30 -60.79
N PRO A 15 11.64 -3.24 -60.70
CA PRO A 15 10.91 -1.99 -60.84
C PRO A 15 11.16 -1.08 -59.65
N LYS A 16 11.67 0.12 -59.95
CA LYS A 16 11.98 1.19 -58.99
C LYS A 16 10.72 1.58 -58.18
N PRO A 17 10.71 1.50 -56.84
CA PRO A 17 9.54 1.84 -56.04
C PRO A 17 9.21 3.33 -56.13
N ALA A 18 7.93 3.63 -56.35
CA ALA A 18 7.41 4.99 -56.43
C ALA A 18 7.62 5.73 -55.11
N VAL A 19 8.33 6.86 -55.17
CA VAL A 19 8.56 7.77 -54.05
C VAL A 19 7.22 8.36 -53.61
N ARG A 20 6.67 7.90 -52.48
CA ARG A 20 5.49 8.51 -51.85
C ARG A 20 5.85 9.90 -51.30
N PRO A 21 5.02 10.93 -51.53
CA PRO A 21 5.23 12.24 -50.93
C PRO A 21 5.15 12.15 -49.38
N PRO A 22 5.93 12.98 -48.66
CA PRO A 22 5.96 12.96 -47.20
C PRO A 22 4.56 13.30 -46.66
N ALA A 23 3.98 12.35 -45.92
CA ALA A 23 2.73 12.59 -45.22
C ALA A 23 2.90 13.76 -44.25
N LEU A 24 2.09 14.80 -44.42
CA LEU A 24 1.96 15.91 -43.48
C LEU A 24 1.70 15.32 -42.07
N ARG A 25 2.72 15.38 -41.21
CA ARG A 25 2.63 14.90 -39.84
C ARG A 25 1.59 15.75 -39.12
N ARG A 26 0.39 15.18 -38.89
CA ARG A 26 -0.58 15.74 -37.95
C ARG A 26 0.14 15.97 -36.61
N PRO A 27 0.07 17.18 -36.02
CA PRO A 27 0.63 17.40 -34.70
C PRO A 27 0.03 16.39 -33.73
N ALA A 28 0.90 15.75 -32.95
CA ALA A 28 0.47 14.80 -31.94
C ALA A 28 -0.53 15.49 -31.00
N PRO A 29 -1.69 14.86 -30.70
CA PRO A 29 -2.63 15.44 -29.75
C PRO A 29 -1.89 15.70 -28.44
N ALA A 30 -1.95 16.95 -27.97
CA ALA A 30 -1.33 17.36 -26.73
C ALA A 30 -1.73 16.38 -25.62
N GLN A 31 -0.75 15.62 -25.11
CA GLN A 31 -0.96 14.78 -23.94
C GLN A 31 -1.31 15.73 -22.79
N ARG A 32 -2.60 15.84 -22.48
CA ARG A 32 -3.06 16.52 -21.27
C ARG A 32 -2.47 15.74 -20.11
N GLN A 33 -1.39 16.26 -19.52
CA GLN A 33 -0.90 15.74 -18.26
C GLN A 33 -2.05 15.81 -17.26
N PRO A 34 -2.38 14.72 -16.56
CA PRO A 34 -3.40 14.75 -15.53
C PRO A 34 -3.01 15.79 -14.48
N SER A 35 -3.79 16.86 -14.40
CA SER A 35 -3.61 17.90 -13.40
C SER A 35 -4.03 17.33 -12.05
N VAL A 36 -3.07 17.19 -11.14
CA VAL A 36 -3.37 16.90 -9.73
C VAL A 36 -4.03 18.16 -9.17
N SER A 37 -5.35 18.13 -8.99
CA SER A 37 -6.05 19.21 -8.29
C SER A 37 -5.77 19.05 -6.79
N ILE A 38 -5.01 20.00 -6.23
CA ILE A 38 -4.82 20.11 -4.79
C ILE A 38 -5.85 21.15 -4.33
N GLU A 39 -7.03 20.71 -3.90
CA GLU A 39 -7.97 21.62 -3.26
C GLU A 39 -7.49 21.98 -1.84
N PRO A 40 -7.37 23.27 -1.49
CA PRO A 40 -7.09 23.68 -0.12
C PRO A 40 -8.35 23.48 0.73
N TYR A 41 -8.47 22.33 1.39
CA TYR A 41 -9.49 22.13 2.43
C TYR A 41 -9.17 23.04 3.63
N ALA A 42 -10.19 23.77 4.10
CA ALA A 42 -10.12 24.82 5.13
C ALA A 42 -9.77 24.33 6.57
N SER A 43 -9.22 23.13 6.74
CA SER A 43 -8.58 22.64 7.97
C SER A 43 -7.07 22.42 7.76
N ALA A 44 -6.44 23.33 7.00
CA ALA A 44 -5.07 23.27 6.46
C ALA A 44 -3.92 23.24 7.50
N GLY A 45 -4.22 23.09 8.80
CA GLY A 45 -3.20 22.96 9.84
C GLY A 45 -2.71 21.52 10.06
N GLU A 46 -3.55 20.51 9.79
CA GLU A 46 -3.23 19.12 10.18
C GLU A 46 -2.64 18.29 9.04
N PHE A 47 -3.08 18.50 7.80
CA PHE A 47 -2.65 17.70 6.65
C PHE A 47 -1.53 18.39 5.86
N VAL A 48 -0.44 17.68 5.62
CA VAL A 48 0.66 18.15 4.77
C VAL A 48 0.33 18.03 3.29
N GLN A 49 -0.61 17.15 2.93
CA GLN A 49 -1.04 16.96 1.55
C GLN A 49 -2.44 16.35 1.50
N ILE A 50 -3.27 16.75 0.55
CA ILE A 50 -4.54 16.09 0.23
C ILE A 50 -4.52 15.77 -1.27
N VAL A 51 -4.91 14.56 -1.63
CA VAL A 51 -4.95 14.10 -3.02
C VAL A 51 -6.26 13.39 -3.31
N GLN A 52 -6.68 13.46 -4.57
CA GLN A 52 -7.82 12.71 -5.09
C GLN A 52 -7.31 11.69 -6.11
N VAL A 53 -7.78 10.44 -6.01
CA VAL A 53 -7.35 9.32 -6.85
C VAL A 53 -8.57 8.58 -7.34
N SER A 54 -8.64 8.28 -8.64
CA SER A 54 -9.79 7.60 -9.23
C SER A 54 -9.37 6.41 -10.09
N ARG A 55 -10.12 5.31 -10.01
CA ARG A 55 -9.95 4.17 -10.91
C ARG A 55 -10.65 4.40 -12.26
N LYS A 56 -11.86 4.97 -12.25
CA LYS A 56 -12.73 5.15 -13.43
C LYS A 56 -12.61 6.52 -14.09
N ASP A 57 -12.47 7.59 -13.32
CA ASP A 57 -12.38 8.95 -13.88
C ASP A 57 -11.02 9.19 -14.55
N LYS A 58 -11.03 9.28 -15.89
CA LYS A 58 -9.84 9.52 -16.73
C LYS A 58 -9.20 10.89 -16.52
N ARG A 59 -9.91 11.85 -15.89
CA ARG A 59 -9.39 13.18 -15.58
C ARG A 59 -8.44 13.14 -14.38
N LEU A 60 -8.59 12.14 -13.53
CA LEU A 60 -7.81 11.96 -12.31
C LEU A 60 -6.76 10.86 -12.50
N SER A 61 -5.67 10.97 -11.74
CA SER A 61 -4.63 9.94 -11.74
C SER A 61 -5.12 8.68 -11.01
N LYS A 62 -4.78 7.50 -11.54
CA LYS A 62 -5.04 6.20 -10.89
C LYS A 62 -4.16 5.93 -9.67
N MET A 63 -3.08 6.68 -9.54
CA MET A 63 -2.15 6.63 -8.43
C MET A 63 -1.69 8.06 -8.16
N ALA A 64 -1.71 8.48 -6.90
CA ALA A 64 -1.18 9.78 -6.50
C ALA A 64 0.08 9.61 -5.66
N ALA A 65 1.11 10.38 -6.03
CA ALA A 65 2.31 10.51 -5.22
C ALA A 65 2.02 11.36 -3.98
N LEU A 66 2.50 10.86 -2.85
CA LEU A 66 2.45 11.50 -1.55
C LEU A 66 3.87 11.92 -1.12
N GLN A 67 3.96 12.73 -0.07
CA GLN A 67 5.25 13.16 0.48
C GLN A 67 6.14 11.98 0.92
N ASP A 68 7.46 12.21 0.95
CA ASP A 68 8.48 11.25 1.41
C ASP A 68 8.47 9.90 0.68
N GLY A 69 8.19 9.96 -0.63
CA GLY A 69 8.20 8.82 -1.53
C GLY A 69 7.07 7.82 -1.27
N LEU A 70 6.01 8.23 -0.58
CA LEU A 70 4.79 7.45 -0.46
C LEU A 70 3.93 7.61 -1.72
N ALA A 71 3.05 6.65 -2.00
CA ALA A 71 2.00 6.81 -3.00
C ALA A 71 0.79 5.95 -2.65
N VAL A 72 -0.39 6.38 -3.08
CA VAL A 72 -1.65 5.65 -2.88
C VAL A 72 -2.34 5.40 -4.22
N LYS A 73 -2.94 4.21 -4.33
CA LYS A 73 -3.68 3.76 -5.50
C LYS A 73 -5.00 3.15 -5.05
N VAL A 74 -6.12 3.63 -5.59
CA VAL A 74 -7.42 3.00 -5.40
C VAL A 74 -7.54 1.78 -6.31
N LYS A 75 -8.08 0.68 -5.77
CA LYS A 75 -8.28 -0.58 -6.50
C LYS A 75 -9.74 -0.86 -6.74
N ASP A 76 -10.59 -0.56 -5.78
CA ASP A 76 -12.04 -0.67 -5.86
C ASP A 76 -12.67 0.21 -4.80
N THR A 77 -13.95 0.50 -4.99
CA THR A 77 -14.85 0.99 -3.97
C THR A 77 -16.11 0.15 -4.01
N ASP A 78 -16.77 0.00 -2.87
CA ASP A 78 -18.04 -0.70 -2.77
C ASP A 78 -19.07 0.24 -2.10
N PRO A 79 -20.35 0.26 -2.51
CA PRO A 79 -21.35 1.14 -1.94
C PRO A 79 -22.04 0.55 -0.69
N ASP A 80 -21.96 -0.76 -0.45
CA ASP A 80 -22.65 -1.44 0.66
C ASP A 80 -21.81 -2.58 1.28
N PRO A 81 -21.09 -2.34 2.40
CA PRO A 81 -20.92 -1.03 3.04
C PRO A 81 -20.06 -0.09 2.19
N LEU A 82 -20.21 1.23 2.40
CA LEU A 82 -19.37 2.22 1.71
C LEU A 82 -17.90 2.11 2.16
N ASP A 83 -17.07 1.48 1.33
CA ASP A 83 -15.66 1.24 1.63
C ASP A 83 -14.76 1.26 0.38
N ALA A 84 -13.44 1.14 0.60
CA ALA A 84 -12.46 1.16 -0.47
C ALA A 84 -11.31 0.17 -0.27
N ASP A 85 -10.92 -0.49 -1.36
CA ASP A 85 -9.67 -1.23 -1.48
C ASP A 85 -8.56 -0.29 -1.95
N ILE A 86 -7.48 -0.13 -1.17
CA ILE A 86 -6.34 0.71 -1.56
C ILE A 86 -5.00 -0.02 -1.46
N GLU A 87 -4.07 0.35 -2.34
CA GLU A 87 -2.67 -0.05 -2.27
C GLU A 87 -1.81 1.14 -1.89
N VAL A 88 -0.89 0.93 -0.95
CA VAL A 88 0.09 1.94 -0.55
C VAL A 88 1.47 1.48 -0.99
N TYR A 89 2.24 2.44 -1.51
CA TYR A 89 3.58 2.24 -2.04
C TYR A 89 4.59 3.13 -1.32
N ARG A 90 5.84 2.66 -1.27
CA ARG A 90 7.02 3.44 -0.90
C ARG A 90 8.03 3.32 -2.03
N GLY A 91 8.17 4.39 -2.81
CA GLY A 91 8.79 4.34 -4.12
C GLY A 91 8.04 3.40 -5.05
N ASN A 92 8.76 2.45 -5.65
CA ASN A 92 8.16 1.48 -6.56
C ASN A 92 7.73 0.19 -5.84
N ARG A 93 7.97 0.07 -4.53
CA ARG A 93 7.61 -1.11 -3.73
C ARG A 93 6.23 -0.90 -3.11
N ARG A 94 5.29 -1.82 -3.37
CA ARG A 94 4.02 -1.90 -2.63
C ARG A 94 4.32 -2.32 -1.19
N ILE A 95 3.90 -1.51 -0.22
CA ILE A 95 4.10 -1.77 1.21
C ILE A 95 2.84 -2.30 1.91
N GLY A 96 1.68 -2.21 1.25
CA GLY A 96 0.46 -2.79 1.78
C GLY A 96 -0.68 -2.77 0.77
N LYS A 97 -1.57 -3.74 0.89
CA LYS A 97 -2.90 -3.72 0.29
C LYS A 97 -3.90 -3.77 1.44
N PHE A 98 -4.74 -2.76 1.51
CA PHE A 98 -5.74 -2.58 2.55
C PHE A 98 -7.10 -2.70 1.90
N LYS A 99 -7.98 -3.46 2.53
CA LYS A 99 -9.27 -3.84 1.96
C LYS A 99 -10.39 -3.35 2.84
N ASP A 100 -11.50 -3.07 2.20
CA ASP A 100 -12.74 -2.70 2.86
C ASP A 100 -12.57 -1.54 3.87
N LEU A 101 -11.80 -0.51 3.49
CA LEU A 101 -11.55 0.64 4.36
C LEU A 101 -12.75 1.61 4.34
N PRO A 102 -13.47 1.82 5.45
CA PRO A 102 -14.48 2.86 5.51
C PRO A 102 -13.87 4.25 5.51
N VAL A 103 -14.70 5.26 5.26
CA VAL A 103 -14.35 6.68 5.50
C VAL A 103 -13.79 6.86 6.92
N ASP A 104 -12.85 7.79 7.07
CA ASP A 104 -12.07 8.10 8.27
C ASP A 104 -11.07 7.02 8.71
N SER A 105 -10.88 5.96 7.91
CA SER A 105 -9.81 5.00 8.13
C SER A 105 -8.43 5.70 8.13
N VAL A 106 -7.61 5.36 9.13
CA VAL A 106 -6.25 5.89 9.28
C VAL A 106 -5.24 4.77 9.09
N LEU A 107 -4.37 4.91 8.09
CA LEU A 107 -3.24 4.02 7.85
C LEU A 107 -1.94 4.70 8.26
N ALA A 108 -1.24 4.13 9.23
CA ALA A 108 0.07 4.63 9.58
C ALA A 108 1.16 3.97 8.74
N VAL A 109 2.03 4.79 8.16
CA VAL A 109 3.08 4.35 7.24
C VAL A 109 4.39 5.07 7.55
N ALA A 110 5.51 4.47 7.12
CA ALA A 110 6.81 5.13 7.18
C ALA A 110 7.23 5.52 5.77
N GLY A 111 7.60 6.78 5.57
CA GLY A 111 8.15 7.27 4.31
C GLY A 111 9.58 6.74 4.08
N ARG A 112 10.21 7.18 2.98
CA ARG A 112 11.58 6.78 2.64
C ARG A 112 12.60 7.26 3.67
N SER A 113 12.38 8.44 4.25
CA SER A 113 13.24 8.99 5.31
C SER A 113 13.11 8.25 6.66
N GLY A 114 12.18 7.31 6.78
CA GLY A 114 11.82 6.68 8.06
C GLY A 114 10.87 7.51 8.93
N LYS A 115 10.60 8.77 8.56
CA LYS A 115 9.55 9.58 9.20
C LYS A 115 8.19 8.89 9.07
N ARG A 116 7.39 9.00 10.12
CA ARG A 116 6.06 8.41 10.18
C ARG A 116 5.02 9.38 9.63
N TYR A 117 4.05 8.85 8.91
CA TYR A 117 2.92 9.56 8.37
C TYR A 117 1.64 8.78 8.64
N GLU A 118 0.52 9.48 8.59
CA GLU A 118 -0.81 8.91 8.56
C GLU A 118 -1.49 9.27 7.25
N ILE A 119 -1.99 8.25 6.57
CA ILE A 119 -2.84 8.35 5.39
C ILE A 119 -4.27 8.18 5.89
N VAL A 120 -5.09 9.22 5.74
CA VAL A 120 -6.47 9.25 6.19
C VAL A 120 -7.38 9.18 4.97
N LEU A 121 -8.26 8.19 4.92
CA LEU A 121 -9.28 8.06 3.87
C LEU A 121 -10.43 9.02 4.18
N MET A 122 -10.44 10.19 3.55
CA MET A 122 -11.35 11.28 3.91
C MET A 122 -12.72 11.15 3.25
N ARG A 123 -12.78 10.67 2.01
CA ARG A 123 -14.03 10.51 1.25
C ARG A 123 -13.92 9.36 0.26
N ILE A 124 -15.05 8.75 -0.05
CA ILE A 124 -15.23 7.70 -1.06
C ILE A 124 -16.41 8.11 -1.94
N TYR A 125 -16.23 8.05 -3.25
CA TYR A 125 -17.27 8.29 -4.27
C TYR A 125 -17.38 7.06 -5.15
N ASP A 126 -18.33 6.18 -4.84
CA ASP A 126 -18.43 4.85 -5.44
C ASP A 126 -18.66 4.87 -6.96
N ASP A 127 -19.59 5.72 -7.44
CA ASP A 127 -19.93 5.82 -8.87
C ASP A 127 -18.72 6.04 -9.78
N SER A 128 -17.72 6.77 -9.26
CA SER A 128 -16.48 7.09 -9.98
C SER A 128 -15.26 6.31 -9.48
N GLU A 129 -15.42 5.44 -8.50
CA GLU A 129 -14.35 4.76 -7.76
C GLU A 129 -13.22 5.71 -7.40
N THR A 130 -13.63 6.83 -6.79
CA THR A 130 -12.74 7.93 -6.43
C THR A 130 -12.63 8.05 -4.93
N ILE A 131 -11.42 8.22 -4.44
CA ILE A 131 -11.14 8.49 -3.04
C ILE A 131 -10.45 9.82 -2.86
N VAL A 132 -10.71 10.48 -1.73
CA VAL A 132 -9.94 11.63 -1.24
C VAL A 132 -9.12 11.17 -0.05
N VAL A 133 -7.82 11.42 -0.10
CA VAL A 133 -6.87 10.95 0.89
C VAL A 133 -6.06 12.12 1.41
N GLY A 134 -6.02 12.27 2.73
CA GLY A 134 -5.15 13.21 3.42
C GLY A 134 -3.89 12.52 3.93
N LEU A 135 -2.73 13.14 3.76
CA LEU A 135 -1.48 12.78 4.42
C LEU A 135 -1.22 13.79 5.53
N ARG A 136 -0.97 13.29 6.75
CA ARG A 136 -0.50 14.12 7.86
C ARG A 136 0.76 13.53 8.50
N PRO A 137 1.60 14.34 9.16
CA PRO A 137 2.69 13.82 9.96
C PRO A 137 2.14 12.82 10.98
N GLY A 138 2.79 11.68 11.11
CA GLY A 138 2.43 10.72 12.13
C GLY A 138 2.67 11.38 13.48
N ARG A 139 1.64 11.40 14.34
CA ARG A 139 1.79 11.98 15.68
C ARG A 139 2.98 11.31 16.37
N THR A 140 3.98 12.11 16.77
CA THR A 140 5.12 11.65 17.58
C THR A 140 4.54 11.12 18.88
N LEU A 141 4.71 9.82 19.11
CA LEU A 141 4.16 9.15 20.27
C LEU A 141 5.14 9.31 21.43
N THR A 142 4.87 10.25 22.33
CA THR A 142 5.31 10.13 23.72
C THR A 142 4.34 9.19 24.43
N LEU A 143 4.45 7.90 24.14
CA LEU A 143 3.78 6.87 24.94
C LEU A 143 4.73 6.44 26.06
N PRO A 144 4.26 6.28 27.31
CA PRO A 144 4.99 5.43 28.24
C PRO A 144 5.08 4.03 27.61
N GLU A 145 6.25 3.40 27.64
CA GLU A 145 6.58 2.12 26.99
C GLU A 145 5.76 0.90 27.46
N GLN A 146 4.64 1.09 28.16
CA GLN A 146 3.85 0.00 28.70
C GLN A 146 3.11 -0.76 27.60
N LEU A 147 3.64 -1.93 27.29
CA LEU A 147 2.93 -3.00 26.61
C LEU A 147 1.67 -3.35 27.42
N LEU A 148 0.50 -3.15 26.83
CA LEU A 148 -0.77 -3.47 27.49
C LEU A 148 -0.98 -4.98 27.62
N LYS A 149 -0.49 -5.72 26.63
CA LYS A 149 -0.56 -7.19 26.60
C LYS A 149 0.59 -7.74 25.79
N VAL A 150 1.20 -8.81 26.27
CA VAL A 150 2.16 -9.61 25.50
C VAL A 150 1.64 -11.03 25.46
N VAL A 151 1.56 -11.60 24.27
CA VAL A 151 1.13 -12.99 24.05
C VAL A 151 2.21 -13.75 23.27
N LYS A 152 2.35 -15.03 23.58
CA LYS A 152 3.20 -15.94 22.80
C LYS A 152 2.31 -16.75 21.86
N ILE A 153 2.61 -16.71 20.57
CA ILE A 153 1.89 -17.39 19.48
C ILE A 153 2.87 -18.32 18.79
N SER A 154 2.41 -19.44 18.20
CA SER A 154 3.24 -20.32 17.39
C SER A 154 2.57 -20.67 16.07
N CYS A 155 3.35 -20.76 14.99
CA CYS A 155 2.88 -21.33 13.73
C CYS A 155 3.09 -22.85 13.63
N GLY A 156 4.11 -23.40 14.31
CA GLY A 156 4.49 -24.82 14.24
C GLY A 156 4.18 -25.67 15.47
N ASP A 157 4.18 -25.10 16.67
CA ASP A 157 3.91 -25.84 17.91
C ASP A 157 2.41 -26.07 18.09
N ARG A 158 1.97 -27.33 17.97
CA ARG A 158 0.57 -27.73 18.17
C ARG A 158 0.04 -27.48 19.59
N ARG A 159 0.92 -27.26 20.57
CA ARG A 159 0.56 -26.98 21.96
C ARG A 159 0.25 -25.50 22.21
N LEU A 160 0.69 -24.62 21.31
CA LEU A 160 0.44 -23.19 21.40
C LEU A 160 -0.69 -22.77 20.44
N PRO A 161 -1.46 -21.73 20.81
CA PRO A 161 -2.51 -21.26 19.94
C PRO A 161 -1.90 -20.58 18.71
N LYS A 162 -2.41 -20.90 17.51
CA LYS A 162 -2.02 -20.23 16.25
C LYS A 162 -2.58 -18.80 16.13
N ARG A 163 -3.49 -18.46 17.03
CA ARG A 163 -4.25 -17.21 17.10
C ARG A 163 -4.29 -16.74 18.54
N ALA A 164 -3.99 -15.48 18.79
CA ALA A 164 -4.16 -14.90 20.12
C ALA A 164 -5.11 -13.71 20.06
N LEU A 165 -6.15 -13.77 20.89
CA LEU A 165 -7.00 -12.63 21.18
C LEU A 165 -6.22 -11.63 22.04
N LEU A 166 -6.12 -10.41 21.57
CA LEU A 166 -5.46 -9.30 22.25
C LEU A 166 -6.50 -8.53 23.09
N LEU A 167 -6.53 -7.20 22.98
CA LEU A 167 -7.54 -6.34 23.58
C LEU A 167 -8.43 -5.78 22.47
N ASP A 168 -9.61 -5.29 22.84
CA ASP A 168 -10.55 -4.61 21.94
C ASP A 168 -10.94 -5.43 20.70
N ASP A 169 -11.17 -6.73 20.93
CA ASP A 169 -11.57 -7.72 19.90
C ASP A 169 -10.55 -7.92 18.78
N LEU A 170 -9.32 -7.41 18.94
CA LEU A 170 -8.23 -7.64 18.00
C LEU A 170 -7.65 -9.02 18.19
N LEU A 171 -7.49 -9.77 17.10
CA LEU A 171 -6.89 -11.09 17.10
C LEU A 171 -5.73 -11.14 16.11
N VAL A 172 -4.61 -11.69 16.53
CA VAL A 172 -3.42 -11.86 15.69
C VAL A 172 -3.19 -13.33 15.43
N LYS A 173 -2.95 -13.66 14.16
CA LYS A 173 -2.53 -14.98 13.70
C LYS A 173 -1.15 -14.85 13.07
N ILE A 174 -0.21 -15.71 13.48
CA ILE A 174 1.08 -15.87 12.80
C ILE A 174 0.93 -17.02 11.80
N ASN A 175 1.28 -16.77 10.53
CA ASN A 175 1.20 -17.81 9.50
C ASN A 175 2.51 -18.57 9.39
N ASP A 176 3.62 -17.84 9.38
CA ASP A 176 4.99 -18.36 9.31
C ASP A 176 5.96 -17.39 10.01
N THR A 177 7.20 -17.84 10.13
CA THR A 177 8.35 -17.08 10.60
C THR A 177 9.53 -17.44 9.72
N ASP A 178 10.27 -16.45 9.22
CA ASP A 178 11.48 -16.70 8.43
C ASP A 178 12.74 -16.37 9.24
N ARG A 179 13.79 -17.17 9.02
CA ARG A 179 15.06 -17.04 9.73
C ARG A 179 15.91 -15.86 9.29
N ARG A 180 15.70 -15.36 8.07
CA ARG A 180 16.55 -14.32 7.45
C ARG A 180 15.77 -13.55 6.38
N PRO A 181 15.35 -12.31 6.66
CA PRO A 181 15.49 -11.59 7.93
C PRO A 181 14.56 -12.16 9.03
N ASP A 182 14.82 -11.83 10.31
CA ASP A 182 13.92 -12.20 11.42
C ASP A 182 12.58 -11.44 11.28
N ASP A 183 11.63 -12.08 10.61
CA ASP A 183 10.30 -11.55 10.34
C ASP A 183 9.21 -12.63 10.37
N ALA A 184 7.97 -12.20 10.25
CA ALA A 184 6.82 -13.10 10.24
C ALA A 184 5.70 -12.56 9.37
N ASP A 185 5.00 -13.45 8.67
CA ASP A 185 3.69 -13.13 8.10
C ASP A 185 2.63 -13.19 9.19
N LEU A 186 1.84 -12.13 9.28
CA LEU A 186 0.74 -12.08 10.22
C LEU A 186 -0.55 -11.59 9.58
N GLU A 187 -1.65 -12.13 10.10
CA GLU A 187 -2.99 -11.65 9.83
C GLU A 187 -3.56 -11.03 11.10
N VAL A 188 -4.19 -9.87 10.94
CA VAL A 188 -4.92 -9.19 12.01
C VAL A 188 -6.41 -9.28 11.71
N TYR A 189 -7.17 -9.59 12.74
CA TYR A 189 -8.62 -9.73 12.72
C TYR A 189 -9.25 -8.79 13.75
N LEU A 190 -10.46 -8.33 13.44
CA LEU A 190 -11.36 -7.67 14.38
C LEU A 190 -12.61 -8.54 14.54
N GLY A 191 -12.76 -9.17 15.71
CA GLY A 191 -13.69 -10.28 15.89
C GLY A 191 -13.36 -11.44 14.96
N THR A 192 -14.27 -11.76 14.04
CA THR A 192 -14.09 -12.81 13.02
C THR A 192 -13.61 -12.27 11.67
N ARG A 193 -13.60 -10.95 11.46
CA ARG A 193 -13.26 -10.31 10.19
C ARG A 193 -11.76 -10.07 10.08
N ARG A 194 -11.11 -10.53 9.00
CA ARG A 194 -9.70 -10.20 8.73
C ARG A 194 -9.59 -8.75 8.24
N ILE A 195 -8.90 -7.90 9.00
CA ILE A 195 -8.69 -6.48 8.67
C ILE A 195 -7.35 -6.21 8.00
N GLY A 196 -6.40 -7.15 8.05
CA GLY A 196 -5.12 -6.99 7.38
C GLY A 196 -4.33 -8.28 7.28
N LYS A 197 -3.52 -8.35 6.23
CA LYS A 197 -2.45 -9.34 6.07
C LYS A 197 -1.15 -8.61 5.79
N PHE A 198 -0.14 -8.88 6.59
CA PHE A 198 1.14 -8.22 6.58
C PHE A 198 2.21 -9.26 6.37
N TYR A 199 3.14 -8.94 5.47
CA TYR A 199 4.21 -9.83 5.03
C TYR A 199 5.54 -9.28 5.49
N ASP A 200 6.47 -10.19 5.81
CA ASP A 200 7.85 -9.85 6.17
C ASP A 200 7.90 -8.78 7.27
N VAL A 201 7.09 -8.93 8.33
CA VAL A 201 7.02 -7.93 9.42
C VAL A 201 8.20 -8.14 10.36
N PRO A 202 9.19 -7.21 10.42
CA PRO A 202 10.36 -7.44 11.25
C PRO A 202 10.08 -7.14 12.72
N VAL A 203 10.88 -7.73 13.60
CA VAL A 203 10.87 -7.42 15.04
C VAL A 203 10.99 -5.91 15.28
N GLY A 204 10.18 -5.39 16.19
CA GLY A 204 10.13 -3.99 16.58
C GLY A 204 9.35 -3.08 15.63
N ARG A 205 8.92 -3.57 14.46
CA ARG A 205 8.07 -2.78 13.53
C ARG A 205 6.62 -2.79 14.02
N PRO A 206 6.04 -1.63 14.36
CA PRO A 206 4.63 -1.56 14.74
C PRO A 206 3.74 -1.67 13.51
N ILE A 207 2.66 -2.43 13.66
CA ILE A 207 1.49 -2.44 12.79
C ILE A 207 0.39 -1.69 13.50
N ILE A 208 -0.11 -0.65 12.86
CA ILE A 208 -1.17 0.17 13.43
C ILE A 208 -2.50 -0.33 12.90
N VAL A 209 -3.40 -0.66 13.83
CA VAL A 209 -4.75 -1.14 13.53
C VAL A 209 -5.75 -0.40 14.39
N MET A 210 -6.99 -0.32 13.93
CA MET A 210 -8.10 0.21 14.70
C MET A 210 -8.87 -0.94 15.36
N GLY A 211 -9.06 -0.87 16.67
CA GLY A 211 -9.88 -1.81 17.42
C GLY A 211 -11.37 -1.45 17.36
N ARG A 212 -12.23 -2.29 17.97
CA ARG A 212 -13.69 -2.13 17.95
C ARG A 212 -14.16 -0.83 18.59
N SER A 213 -13.39 -0.30 19.55
CA SER A 213 -13.66 0.95 20.24
C SER A 213 -13.27 2.20 19.43
N ASN A 214 -12.92 2.07 18.15
CA ASN A 214 -12.33 3.10 17.30
C ASN A 214 -11.01 3.68 17.86
N GLN A 215 -10.33 2.90 18.70
CA GLN A 215 -9.02 3.26 19.22
C GLN A 215 -7.93 2.66 18.35
N LEU A 216 -6.85 3.42 18.17
CA LEU A 216 -5.68 2.92 17.47
C LEU A 216 -4.83 2.07 18.42
N TYR A 217 -4.34 0.95 17.93
CA TYR A 217 -3.43 0.07 18.61
C TYR A 217 -2.19 -0.18 17.76
N GLU A 218 -1.05 -0.37 18.42
CA GLU A 218 0.18 -0.86 17.80
C GLU A 218 0.36 -2.33 18.17
N ILE A 219 0.38 -3.19 17.17
CA ILE A 219 0.80 -4.57 17.28
C ILE A 219 2.28 -4.62 16.92
N VAL A 220 3.13 -5.12 17.83
CA VAL A 220 4.58 -5.16 17.65
C VAL A 220 5.07 -6.58 17.86
N LEU A 221 5.82 -7.11 16.90
CA LEU A 221 6.59 -8.33 17.13
C LEU A 221 7.76 -7.97 18.03
N THR A 222 7.78 -8.50 19.25
CA THR A 222 8.80 -8.16 20.26
C THR A 222 9.94 -9.16 20.29
N LYS A 223 9.70 -10.39 19.85
CA LYS A 223 10.70 -11.45 19.71
C LYS A 223 10.18 -12.51 18.76
N ILE A 224 11.04 -13.04 17.92
CA ILE A 224 10.82 -14.26 17.11
C ILE A 224 11.83 -15.30 17.60
N ASP A 225 11.39 -16.54 17.72
CA ASP A 225 12.21 -17.71 18.05
C ASP A 225 11.93 -18.79 17.01
N ASP A 226 12.73 -18.80 15.95
CA ASP A 226 12.56 -19.71 14.82
C ASP A 226 12.84 -21.17 15.17
N SER A 227 13.60 -21.43 16.23
CA SER A 227 13.87 -22.80 16.67
C SER A 227 12.59 -23.47 17.17
N THR A 228 11.66 -22.66 17.66
CA THR A 228 10.36 -23.10 18.17
C THR A 228 9.19 -22.62 17.32
N GLU A 229 9.46 -21.87 16.25
CA GLU A 229 8.45 -21.18 15.44
C GLU A 229 7.47 -20.39 16.33
N THR A 230 8.01 -19.64 17.30
CA THR A 230 7.21 -18.85 18.24
C THR A 230 7.49 -17.36 18.14
N VAL A 231 6.42 -16.57 18.27
CA VAL A 231 6.48 -15.11 18.19
C VAL A 231 5.85 -14.51 19.44
N ARG A 232 6.54 -13.56 20.06
CA ARG A 232 5.98 -12.71 21.11
C ARG A 232 5.38 -11.46 20.49
N VAL A 233 4.06 -11.35 20.56
CA VAL A 233 3.31 -10.20 20.05
C VAL A 233 2.93 -9.30 21.21
N GLY A 234 3.35 -8.05 21.12
CA GLY A 234 2.97 -6.98 22.03
C GLY A 234 1.83 -6.14 21.46
N LEU A 235 0.88 -5.74 22.30
CA LEU A 235 -0.14 -4.74 21.98
C LEU A 235 0.09 -3.48 22.81
N ARG A 236 0.06 -2.32 22.16
CA ARG A 236 0.09 -1.00 22.80
C ARG A 236 -1.15 -0.21 22.36
N ARG A 237 -1.81 0.50 23.28
CA ARG A 237 -2.84 1.45 22.90
C ARG A 237 -2.18 2.75 22.48
N ARG A 238 -2.59 3.27 21.35
CA ARG A 238 -2.14 4.55 20.85
C ARG A 238 -3.06 5.62 21.43
N ILE A 239 -2.58 6.31 22.46
CA ILE A 239 -3.23 7.52 22.95
C ILE A 239 -2.92 8.62 21.93
N LEU A 240 -3.92 9.01 21.15
CA LEU A 240 -3.81 10.21 20.34
C LEU A 240 -3.71 11.38 21.32
N ALA A 241 -2.54 12.03 21.37
CA ALA A 241 -2.42 13.29 22.10
C ALA A 241 -3.50 14.23 21.56
N SER A 242 -4.42 14.64 22.43
CA SER A 242 -5.37 15.70 22.13
C SER A 242 -4.56 16.97 22.02
N THR A 243 -4.28 17.42 20.79
CA THR A 243 -3.87 18.81 20.55
C THR A 243 -5.03 19.67 21.03
N ARG A 244 -4.86 20.30 22.19
CA ARG A 244 -5.68 21.41 22.64
C ARG A 244 -5.15 22.69 22.03
#